data_AF-A0AAX7VPV5-F1
#
_entry.id   AF-A0AAX7VPV5-F1
#
_cell.length_a   1.000
_cell.length_b   1.000
_cell.length_c   1.000
_cell.angle_alpha   90.00
_cell.angle_beta   90.00
_cell.angle_gamma   90.00
#
_symmetry.space_group_name_H-M   'P 1'
#
loop_
_entity.id
_entity.type
_entity.pdbx_description
1 polymer ?
#
loop_
_entity_poly.entity_id
_entity_poly.type
_entity_poly.pdbx_seq_one_letter_code
_entity_poly.pdbx_strand_id
1 'polypeptide(L)'
;GDDLDLFCSHRTWASCNNAIIKYLVEQRDVDLNVKDKWDSTPLYYACLCGHEELVQYLLASGAKCEANTFDGERCMYGSLSDSVRRLLKDYKCVSIRAMQRDDFNYFLHMLLEQGQYSDVKFLVHGQTFLAHRCVLSARSEYFTEMFETKWKGKNLINLKHPLINPAAFGAILQYFYTGRMDIDISLVEDSRRLAKQCKMADLIEELENKCKQVYEFVSNKPGICVKVLTLEPHSCQLQDEMAQLADCALPTELRVGFGELPFNRVDRFPTYPDICFRVDGYDFLCHKAFFCGRSDYFKALLEDHFSEGEQLQSQPSTPVITLHNISHEIFIHIMYYIYTDDTELMTENVFDVLCVADMYLLPGLKRLCGKTLAKTICEENVLHMWKTAKLFRLSRLEDQCTEFMAKIIERLVEQAEFAEMVKEDAASLEKRQETDSVPLVDDIRYHIASNVQTYSAIEEANQKLEALEELLARINIDC
;
A
#
# COMPACT_ATOMS: atom_id res chain seq x y z
N GLY A 1 -12.72 -1.74 37.09
CA GLY A 1 -13.05 -3.12 37.47
C GLY A 1 -14.51 -3.37 37.16
N ASP A 2 -15.40 -2.68 37.87
CA ASP A 2 -16.84 -2.94 37.80
C ASP A 2 -17.58 -2.25 36.64
N ASP A 3 -17.02 -1.20 36.01
CA ASP A 3 -17.65 -0.53 34.85
C ASP A 3 -17.49 -1.31 33.52
N LEU A 4 -16.44 -2.14 33.39
CA LEU A 4 -16.25 -3.03 32.22
C LEU A 4 -17.23 -4.21 32.26
N ASP A 5 -17.54 -4.71 33.46
CA ASP A 5 -18.52 -5.78 33.66
C ASP A 5 -19.93 -5.30 33.34
N LEU A 6 -20.28 -4.03 33.57
CA LEU A 6 -21.58 -3.51 33.13
C LEU A 6 -21.76 -3.51 31.59
N PHE A 7 -20.66 -3.32 30.84
CA PHE A 7 -20.66 -3.35 29.38
C PHE A 7 -20.66 -4.77 28.80
N CYS A 8 -20.01 -5.73 29.49
CA CYS A 8 -19.74 -7.07 28.98
C CYS A 8 -20.57 -8.21 29.63
N SER A 9 -21.13 -8.03 30.83
CA SER A 9 -21.74 -9.13 31.61
C SER A 9 -23.15 -9.52 31.16
N HIS A 10 -23.79 -8.74 30.29
CA HIS A 10 -25.11 -9.04 29.81
C HIS A 10 -25.06 -9.64 28.41
N ARG A 11 -25.22 -10.97 28.36
CA ARG A 11 -25.67 -11.78 27.20
C ARG A 11 -27.01 -11.31 26.58
N THR A 12 -27.43 -10.08 26.83
CA THR A 12 -28.68 -9.46 26.41
C THR A 12 -28.44 -8.18 25.60
N TRP A 13 -27.42 -8.14 24.74
CA TRP A 13 -27.47 -7.27 23.56
C TRP A 13 -28.65 -7.65 22.63
N ALA A 14 -29.17 -8.87 22.79
CA ALA A 14 -30.34 -9.38 22.07
C ALA A 14 -31.69 -8.80 22.54
N SER A 15 -31.77 -8.05 23.65
CA SER A 15 -33.04 -7.40 24.05
C SER A 15 -32.85 -6.16 24.94
N CYS A 16 -33.13 -4.98 24.38
CA CYS A 16 -33.49 -3.71 25.04
C CYS A 16 -32.37 -2.85 25.69
N ASN A 17 -32.02 -1.72 25.06
CA ASN A 17 -32.51 -0.35 25.38
C ASN A 17 -31.52 0.74 24.92
N ASN A 18 -31.75 1.33 23.73
CA ASN A 18 -31.02 2.51 23.24
C ASN A 18 -30.97 3.65 24.28
N ALA A 19 -31.99 3.79 25.13
CA ALA A 19 -32.07 4.80 26.17
C ALA A 19 -31.06 4.62 27.32
N ILE A 20 -30.71 3.38 27.68
CA ILE A 20 -29.75 3.10 28.76
C ILE A 20 -28.33 3.37 28.27
N ILE A 21 -28.02 3.00 27.03
CA ILE A 21 -26.70 3.26 26.44
C ILE A 21 -26.49 4.76 26.26
N LYS A 22 -27.49 5.51 25.76
CA LYS A 22 -27.42 6.98 25.69
C LYS A 22 -27.18 7.61 27.07
N TYR A 23 -27.89 7.14 28.09
CA TYR A 23 -27.71 7.60 29.48
C TYR A 23 -26.29 7.32 30.02
N LEU A 24 -25.71 6.14 29.74
CA LEU A 24 -24.36 5.77 30.19
C LEU A 24 -23.28 6.63 29.51
N VAL A 25 -23.42 6.90 28.22
CA VAL A 25 -22.48 7.73 27.46
C VAL A 25 -22.55 9.19 27.89
N GLU A 26 -23.74 9.71 28.19
CA GLU A 26 -23.95 11.12 28.58
C GLU A 26 -23.61 11.44 30.04
N GLN A 27 -23.69 10.47 30.96
CA GLN A 27 -23.56 10.73 32.41
C GLN A 27 -22.28 10.19 33.06
N ARG A 28 -21.52 9.29 32.40
CA ARG A 28 -20.39 8.59 33.03
C ARG A 28 -19.03 8.69 32.31
N ASP A 29 -18.90 9.52 31.27
CA ASP A 29 -17.63 9.73 30.55
C ASP A 29 -16.93 8.40 30.18
N VAL A 30 -17.70 7.50 29.56
CA VAL A 30 -17.25 6.14 29.25
C VAL A 30 -16.49 6.10 27.93
N ASP A 31 -15.31 5.47 27.91
CA ASP A 31 -14.55 5.24 26.68
C ASP A 31 -15.30 4.26 25.75
N LEU A 32 -15.68 4.75 24.58
CA LEU A 32 -16.45 4.02 23.57
C LEU A 32 -15.61 3.04 22.76
N ASN A 33 -14.28 3.06 22.91
CA ASN A 33 -13.34 2.23 22.14
C ASN A 33 -12.71 1.11 22.96
N VAL A 34 -13.25 0.84 24.15
CA VAL A 34 -12.80 -0.27 25.00
C VAL A 34 -13.03 -1.59 24.29
N LYS A 35 -12.04 -2.47 24.37
CA LYS A 35 -12.08 -3.83 23.84
C LYS A 35 -12.39 -4.80 24.97
N ASP A 36 -13.29 -5.74 24.70
CA ASP A 36 -13.51 -6.88 25.58
C ASP A 36 -12.41 -7.96 25.42
N LYS A 37 -12.56 -9.08 26.11
CA LYS A 37 -11.62 -10.22 26.04
C LYS A 37 -11.56 -10.91 24.66
N TRP A 38 -12.39 -10.51 23.72
CA TRP A 38 -12.44 -10.99 22.34
C TRP A 38 -12.11 -9.86 21.34
N ASP A 39 -11.41 -8.82 21.80
CA ASP A 39 -11.05 -7.63 21.03
C ASP A 39 -12.23 -6.93 20.34
N SER A 40 -13.43 -7.04 20.92
CA SER A 40 -14.65 -6.50 20.33
C SER A 40 -15.04 -5.18 20.99
N THR A 41 -15.38 -4.19 20.16
CA THR A 41 -15.79 -2.85 20.60
C THR A 41 -17.32 -2.73 20.69
N PRO A 42 -17.85 -1.76 21.47
CA PRO A 42 -19.28 -1.45 21.49
C PRO A 42 -19.87 -1.18 20.10
N LEU A 43 -19.10 -0.53 19.23
CA LEU A 43 -19.50 -0.27 17.85
C LEU A 43 -19.66 -1.57 17.03
N TYR A 44 -18.74 -2.53 17.20
CA TYR A 44 -18.83 -3.83 16.53
C TYR A 44 -20.11 -4.59 16.89
N TYR A 45 -20.48 -4.62 18.18
CA TYR A 45 -21.73 -5.26 18.61
C TYR A 45 -22.97 -4.55 18.06
N ALA A 46 -22.97 -3.22 18.01
CA ALA A 46 -24.06 -2.46 17.40
C ALA A 46 -24.22 -2.77 15.90
N CYS A 47 -23.10 -2.98 15.19
CA CYS A 47 -23.08 -3.39 13.77
C CYS A 47 -23.58 -4.83 13.58
N LEU A 48 -23.12 -5.76 14.43
CA LEU A 48 -23.49 -7.17 14.41
C LEU A 48 -24.98 -7.39 14.71
N CYS A 49 -25.57 -6.58 15.57
CA CYS A 49 -27.00 -6.63 15.89
C CYS A 49 -27.88 -5.84 14.91
N GLY A 50 -27.30 -5.06 13.99
CA GLY A 50 -28.05 -4.25 13.02
C GLY A 50 -28.76 -3.03 13.62
N HIS A 51 -28.28 -2.50 14.75
CA HIS A 51 -28.93 -1.38 15.45
C HIS A 51 -28.50 -0.02 14.87
N GLU A 52 -29.11 0.36 13.75
CA GLU A 52 -28.77 1.59 12.98
C GLU A 52 -28.70 2.86 13.83
N GLU A 53 -29.73 3.15 14.64
CA GLU A 53 -29.78 4.34 15.49
C GLU A 53 -28.65 4.39 16.54
N LEU A 54 -28.25 3.21 17.04
CA LEU A 54 -27.18 3.08 18.02
C LEU A 54 -25.81 3.22 17.35
N VAL A 55 -25.63 2.66 16.15
CA VAL A 55 -24.42 2.84 15.33
C VAL A 55 -24.24 4.33 15.04
N GLN A 56 -25.29 5.02 14.59
CA GLN A 56 -25.24 6.46 14.32
C GLN A 56 -24.89 7.28 15.56
N TYR A 57 -25.45 6.92 16.72
CA TYR A 57 -25.16 7.58 17.99
C TYR A 57 -23.73 7.33 18.48
N LEU A 58 -23.23 6.10 18.44
CA LEU A 58 -21.87 5.76 18.87
C LEU A 58 -20.82 6.44 17.98
N LEU A 59 -21.06 6.44 16.67
CA LEU A 59 -20.25 7.15 15.71
C LEU A 59 -20.24 8.66 16.02
N ALA A 60 -21.41 9.28 16.20
CA ALA A 60 -21.57 10.70 16.57
C ALA A 60 -20.85 11.06 17.88
N SER A 61 -20.78 10.12 18.82
CA SER A 61 -20.14 10.27 20.12
C SER A 61 -18.63 9.95 20.13
N GLY A 62 -18.03 9.62 18.96
CA GLY A 62 -16.58 9.46 18.82
C GLY A 62 -16.05 8.02 18.82
N ALA A 63 -16.89 7.02 18.56
CA ALA A 63 -16.44 5.66 18.30
C ALA A 63 -15.54 5.59 17.06
N LYS A 64 -14.42 4.88 17.16
CA LYS A 64 -13.44 4.68 16.09
C LYS A 64 -13.96 3.64 15.10
N CYS A 65 -14.12 4.06 13.86
CA CYS A 65 -14.45 3.21 12.72
C CYS A 65 -13.58 3.60 11.54
N GLU A 66 -12.28 3.33 11.65
CA GLU A 66 -11.30 3.69 10.63
C GLU A 66 -11.16 2.54 9.63
N ALA A 67 -11.24 2.85 8.33
CA ALA A 67 -10.98 1.87 7.28
C ALA A 67 -9.56 1.28 7.43
N ASN A 68 -9.40 -0.01 7.11
CA ASN A 68 -8.13 -0.76 7.26
C ASN A 68 -7.61 -0.90 8.70
N THR A 69 -8.41 -0.55 9.72
CA THR A 69 -8.13 -0.99 11.09
C THR A 69 -8.86 -2.30 11.35
N PHE A 70 -8.29 -3.15 12.20
CA PHE A 70 -8.92 -4.40 12.62
C PHE A 70 -10.37 -4.17 13.10
N ASP A 71 -10.61 -3.07 13.80
CA ASP A 71 -11.92 -2.72 14.35
C ASP A 71 -12.89 -2.22 13.27
N GLY A 72 -12.44 -1.38 12.33
CA GLY A 72 -13.27 -0.88 11.23
C GLY A 72 -13.68 -1.96 10.23
N GLU A 73 -12.75 -2.83 9.84
CA GLU A 73 -13.04 -3.96 8.95
C GLU A 73 -14.05 -4.92 9.59
N ARG A 74 -13.90 -5.23 10.89
CA ARG A 74 -14.85 -6.08 11.62
C ARG A 74 -16.24 -5.48 11.68
N CYS A 75 -16.37 -4.15 11.85
CA CYS A 75 -17.67 -3.48 11.82
C CYS A 75 -18.31 -3.56 10.42
N MET A 76 -17.50 -3.47 9.36
CA MET A 76 -17.95 -3.56 7.97
C MET A 76 -18.34 -4.98 7.52
N TYR A 77 -17.54 -5.99 7.86
CA TYR A 77 -17.84 -7.39 7.57
C TYR A 77 -18.92 -7.96 8.47
N GLY A 78 -18.93 -7.56 9.75
CA GLY A 78 -19.89 -7.99 10.75
C GLY A 78 -21.23 -7.28 10.70
N SER A 79 -21.40 -6.26 9.84
CA SER A 79 -22.67 -5.52 9.74
C SER A 79 -23.81 -6.45 9.30
N LEU A 80 -24.87 -6.56 10.11
CA LEU A 80 -26.04 -7.39 9.76
C LEU A 80 -26.84 -6.86 8.58
N SER A 81 -26.90 -5.53 8.41
CA SER A 81 -27.75 -4.88 7.40
C SER A 81 -26.95 -3.96 6.46
N ASP A 82 -27.38 -3.90 5.19
CA ASP A 82 -26.80 -3.03 4.17
C ASP A 82 -26.98 -1.54 4.49
N SER A 83 -27.98 -1.19 5.28
CA SER A 83 -28.21 0.15 5.81
C SER A 83 -27.14 0.56 6.82
N VAL A 84 -26.77 -0.32 7.76
CA VAL A 84 -25.63 -0.09 8.67
C VAL A 84 -24.33 0.01 7.87
N ARG A 85 -24.12 -0.86 6.87
CA ARG A 85 -22.94 -0.80 6.01
C ARG A 85 -22.84 0.50 5.22
N ARG A 86 -23.96 1.01 4.70
CA ARG A 86 -24.03 2.34 4.07
C ARG A 86 -23.75 3.44 5.08
N LEU A 87 -24.32 3.37 6.28
CA LEU A 87 -24.11 4.34 7.34
C LEU A 87 -22.63 4.41 7.78
N LEU A 88 -21.94 3.27 7.88
CA LEU A 88 -20.50 3.21 8.16
C LEU A 88 -19.66 3.81 7.03
N LYS A 89 -20.03 3.58 5.76
CA LYS A 89 -19.39 4.20 4.58
C LYS A 89 -19.62 5.71 4.52
N ASP A 90 -20.81 6.16 4.90
CA ASP A 90 -21.27 7.55 4.82
C ASP A 90 -20.75 8.40 5.99
N TYR A 91 -20.59 7.82 7.18
CA TYR A 91 -20.25 8.56 8.40
C TYR A 91 -18.86 9.21 8.37
N LYS A 92 -17.90 8.62 7.65
CA LYS A 92 -16.67 9.29 7.21
C LYS A 92 -16.20 8.58 5.95
N CYS A 93 -16.12 9.32 4.84
CA CYS A 93 -15.40 8.98 3.62
C CYS A 93 -14.51 7.74 3.77
N VAL A 94 -15.04 6.56 3.47
CA VAL A 94 -14.21 5.53 2.85
C VAL A 94 -13.87 6.14 1.50
N SER A 95 -12.85 6.98 1.49
CA SER A 95 -12.22 7.37 0.25
C SER A 95 -11.98 6.07 -0.50
N ILE A 96 -12.38 6.02 -1.76
CA ILE A 96 -12.06 4.93 -2.66
C ILE A 96 -10.53 4.65 -2.65
N ARG A 97 -9.70 5.60 -2.15
CA ARG A 97 -8.27 5.44 -1.89
C ARG A 97 -7.92 4.68 -0.60
N ALA A 98 -8.76 4.67 0.44
CA ALA A 98 -8.56 3.77 1.59
C ALA A 98 -8.81 2.30 1.21
N MET A 99 -9.63 2.05 0.18
CA MET A 99 -9.78 0.72 -0.41
C MET A 99 -8.63 0.31 -1.32
N GLN A 100 -7.74 1.23 -1.69
CA GLN A 100 -6.44 0.86 -2.26
C GLN A 100 -5.51 0.59 -1.09
N ARG A 101 -5.09 -0.68 -0.96
CA ARG A 101 -3.87 -1.04 -0.24
C ARG A 101 -2.71 -0.26 -0.86
N ASP A 102 -2.47 0.94 -0.38
CA ASP A 102 -1.25 1.67 -0.69
C ASP A 102 -0.14 1.05 0.16
N ASP A 103 0.34 -0.10 -0.32
CA ASP A 103 1.38 -0.90 0.32
C ASP A 103 2.66 -0.05 0.57
N PHE A 104 2.84 1.03 -0.20
CA PHE A 104 3.97 1.95 -0.07
C PHE A 104 3.79 2.96 1.06
N ASN A 105 2.64 3.63 1.16
CA ASN A 105 2.35 4.49 2.30
C ASN A 105 2.34 3.70 3.62
N TYR A 106 1.82 2.47 3.61
CA TYR A 106 1.93 1.58 4.75
C TYR A 106 3.38 1.26 5.11
N PHE A 107 4.21 0.93 4.11
CA PHE A 107 5.65 0.73 4.33
C PHE A 107 6.32 1.94 4.98
N LEU A 108 6.10 3.17 4.48
CA LEU A 108 6.72 4.38 5.04
C LEU A 108 6.25 4.66 6.47
N HIS A 109 4.97 4.42 6.76
CA HIS A 109 4.43 4.49 8.11
C HIS A 109 5.16 3.49 9.03
N MET A 110 5.27 2.22 8.62
CA MET A 110 5.96 1.20 9.39
C MET A 110 7.46 1.49 9.55
N LEU A 111 8.08 2.10 8.54
CA LEU A 111 9.49 2.52 8.59
C LEU A 111 9.72 3.57 9.67
N LEU A 112 8.82 4.56 9.81
CA LEU A 112 8.87 5.54 10.89
C LEU A 112 8.60 4.91 12.26
N GLU A 113 7.55 4.10 12.38
CA GLU A 113 7.13 3.52 13.66
C GLU A 113 8.15 2.53 14.22
N GLN A 114 8.67 1.63 13.39
CA GLN A 114 9.63 0.62 13.82
C GLN A 114 11.07 1.17 13.90
N GLY A 115 11.39 2.20 13.10
CA GLY A 115 12.72 2.80 13.06
C GLY A 115 13.84 1.85 12.66
N GLN A 116 13.53 0.80 11.89
CA GLN A 116 14.51 -0.17 11.39
C GLN A 116 15.52 0.53 10.49
N TYR A 117 16.81 0.29 10.71
CA TYR A 117 17.91 0.97 10.00
C TYR A 117 17.97 2.49 10.19
N SER A 118 17.37 3.03 11.25
CA SER A 118 17.50 4.46 11.59
C SER A 118 18.95 4.86 11.87
N ASP A 119 19.39 5.92 11.20
CA ASP A 119 20.75 6.47 11.27
C ASP A 119 20.81 7.78 12.09
N VAL A 120 19.66 8.25 12.58
CA VAL A 120 19.56 9.42 13.45
C VAL A 120 18.46 9.27 14.50
N LYS A 121 18.73 9.79 15.70
CA LYS A 121 17.82 9.80 16.85
C LYS A 121 17.64 11.22 17.35
N PHE A 122 16.39 11.66 17.50
CA PHE A 122 16.03 12.95 18.08
C PHE A 122 15.53 12.75 19.51
N LEU A 123 16.16 13.42 20.47
CA LEU A 123 15.70 13.49 21.84
C LEU A 123 15.01 14.84 22.07
N VAL A 124 13.68 14.82 22.16
CA VAL A 124 12.83 16.02 22.32
C VAL A 124 12.15 15.97 23.68
N HIS A 125 12.57 16.85 24.60
CA HIS A 125 12.05 16.91 25.97
C HIS A 125 11.93 15.54 26.69
N GLY A 126 12.88 14.63 26.43
CA GLY A 126 12.91 13.29 27.04
C GLY A 126 12.25 12.19 26.22
N GLN A 127 11.51 12.52 25.16
CA GLN A 127 10.98 11.55 24.20
C GLN A 127 11.98 11.31 23.06
N THR A 128 12.11 10.05 22.64
CA THR A 128 13.06 9.66 21.58
C THR A 128 12.30 9.34 20.30
N PHE A 129 12.72 9.94 19.19
CA PHE A 129 12.21 9.69 17.85
C PHE A 129 13.34 9.14 16.98
N LEU A 130 13.10 7.98 16.36
CA LEU A 130 14.01 7.39 15.39
C LEU A 130 13.66 7.91 14.00
N ALA A 131 14.65 8.19 13.16
CA ALA A 131 14.42 8.63 11.80
C ALA A 131 15.60 8.28 10.87
N HIS A 132 15.40 8.54 9.58
CA HIS A 132 16.33 8.29 8.49
C HIS A 132 16.74 9.61 7.85
N ARG A 133 18.04 9.89 7.74
CA ARG A 133 18.54 11.13 7.14
C ARG A 133 18.15 11.26 5.68
N CYS A 134 18.12 10.16 4.93
CA CYS A 134 17.75 10.16 3.51
C CYS A 134 16.34 10.72 3.29
N VAL A 135 15.35 10.24 4.05
CA VAL A 135 13.95 10.71 3.99
C VAL A 135 13.83 12.18 4.38
N LEU A 136 14.47 12.58 5.49
CA LEU A 136 14.40 13.96 5.99
C LEU A 136 15.11 14.95 5.05
N SER A 137 16.24 14.56 4.47
CA SER A 137 17.03 15.41 3.57
C SER A 137 16.34 15.57 2.21
N ALA A 138 15.68 14.51 1.72
CA ALA A 138 14.90 14.56 0.48
C ALA A 138 13.70 15.53 0.57
N ARG A 139 13.11 15.66 1.75
CA ARG A 139 11.88 16.46 1.96
C ARG A 139 12.09 17.79 2.67
N SER A 140 13.30 18.10 3.13
CA SER A 140 13.56 19.35 3.85
C SER A 140 14.99 19.82 3.71
N GLU A 141 15.14 20.97 3.06
CA GLU A 141 16.40 21.71 2.99
C GLU A 141 16.96 22.06 4.37
N TYR A 142 16.09 22.28 5.36
CA TYR A 142 16.52 22.56 6.73
C TYR A 142 17.27 21.36 7.34
N PHE A 143 16.74 20.15 7.19
CA PHE A 143 17.41 18.96 7.70
C PHE A 143 18.71 18.70 6.95
N THR A 144 18.72 18.86 5.64
CA THR A 144 19.94 18.82 4.81
C THR A 144 21.02 19.75 5.37
N GLU A 145 20.73 21.05 5.50
CA GLU A 145 21.67 22.07 6.00
C GLU A 145 22.17 21.72 7.42
N MET A 146 21.27 21.27 8.29
CA MET A 146 21.60 20.97 9.68
C MET A 146 22.46 19.71 9.83
N PHE A 147 22.22 18.67 9.03
CA PHE A 147 23.05 17.46 9.02
C PHE A 147 24.45 17.72 8.48
N GLU A 148 24.62 18.68 7.56
CA GLU A 148 25.93 19.08 7.05
C GLU A 148 26.68 20.05 7.96
N THR A 149 25.97 20.75 8.85
CA THR A 149 26.55 21.76 9.74
C THR A 149 26.52 21.30 11.21
N LYS A 150 25.53 21.72 12.00
CA LYS A 150 25.48 21.57 13.45
C LYS A 150 25.36 20.12 13.92
N TRP A 151 24.78 19.26 13.09
CA TRP A 151 24.54 17.85 13.39
C TRP A 151 25.46 16.90 12.63
N LYS A 152 26.50 17.42 11.97
CA LYS A 152 27.48 16.61 11.25
C LYS A 152 28.14 15.59 12.17
N GLY A 153 28.10 14.33 11.77
CA GLY A 153 28.66 13.20 12.52
C GLY A 153 27.95 12.84 13.84
N LYS A 154 26.79 13.45 14.14
CA LYS A 154 26.03 13.16 15.37
C LYS A 154 24.85 12.23 15.08
N ASN A 155 24.82 11.08 15.73
CA ASN A 155 23.69 10.14 15.62
C ASN A 155 22.57 10.45 16.63
N LEU A 156 22.86 11.20 17.68
CA LEU A 156 21.89 11.67 18.67
C LEU A 156 21.82 13.19 18.67
N ILE A 157 20.64 13.72 18.38
CA ILE A 157 20.35 15.16 18.30
C ILE A 157 19.41 15.52 19.44
N ASN A 158 19.86 16.40 20.34
CA ASN A 158 19.09 16.80 21.51
C ASN A 158 18.41 18.15 21.27
N LEU A 159 17.08 18.14 21.19
CA LEU A 159 16.24 19.31 21.00
C LEU A 159 15.61 19.71 22.34
N LYS A 160 16.27 20.67 23.02
CA LYS A 160 15.85 21.19 24.34
C LYS A 160 15.10 22.53 24.27
N HIS A 161 14.88 23.04 23.06
CA HIS A 161 14.32 24.37 22.90
C HIS A 161 12.86 24.39 23.40
N PRO A 162 12.48 25.28 24.34
CA PRO A 162 11.18 25.22 25.04
C PRO A 162 9.94 25.29 24.16
N LEU A 163 10.10 25.72 22.91
CA LEU A 163 9.02 25.96 21.98
C LEU A 163 8.86 24.79 20.97
N ILE A 164 9.52 23.66 21.23
CA ILE A 164 9.40 22.43 20.46
C ILE A 164 8.53 21.46 21.25
N ASN A 165 7.28 21.27 20.83
CA ASN A 165 6.41 20.29 21.43
C ASN A 165 6.71 18.88 20.87
N PRO A 166 6.95 17.84 21.70
CA PRO A 166 7.23 16.49 21.22
C PRO A 166 6.13 15.90 20.33
N ALA A 167 4.85 16.14 20.66
CA ALA A 167 3.73 15.63 19.86
C ALA A 167 3.65 16.33 18.49
N ALA A 168 3.87 17.65 18.45
CA ALA A 168 3.95 18.39 17.18
C ALA A 168 5.15 17.94 16.33
N PHE A 169 6.30 17.67 16.96
CA PHE A 169 7.46 17.13 16.27
C PHE A 169 7.20 15.73 15.68
N GLY A 170 6.52 14.85 16.44
CA GLY A 170 6.07 13.55 15.97
C GLY A 170 5.12 13.66 14.77
N ALA A 171 4.16 14.58 14.81
CA ALA A 171 3.24 14.84 13.70
C ALA A 171 3.98 15.30 12.42
N ILE A 172 4.98 16.17 12.57
CA ILE A 172 5.81 16.60 11.43
C ILE A 172 6.66 15.46 10.88
N LEU A 173 7.20 14.59 11.73
CA LEU A 173 7.87 13.38 11.26
C LEU A 173 6.90 12.47 10.50
N GLN A 174 5.67 12.29 10.98
CA GLN A 174 4.63 11.53 10.27
C GLN A 174 4.40 12.11 8.86
N TYR A 175 4.30 13.43 8.74
CA TYR A 175 4.15 14.11 7.45
C TYR A 175 5.36 13.89 6.53
N PHE A 176 6.59 13.90 7.07
CA PHE A 176 7.78 13.60 6.26
C PHE A 176 7.77 12.18 5.69
N TYR A 177 7.23 11.19 6.40
CA TYR A 177 7.24 9.82 5.89
C TYR A 177 6.05 9.54 4.98
N THR A 178 4.87 10.05 5.32
CA THR A 178 3.62 9.56 4.73
C THR A 178 2.86 10.63 3.95
N GLY A 179 3.29 11.90 4.03
CA GLY A 179 2.50 13.04 3.57
C GLY A 179 1.17 13.23 4.32
N ARG A 180 0.82 12.32 5.23
CA ARG A 180 -0.31 12.40 6.13
C ARG A 180 0.15 12.96 7.47
N MET A 181 -0.70 13.76 8.10
CA MET A 181 -0.43 14.27 9.44
C MET A 181 -1.69 14.29 10.29
N ASP A 182 -1.66 13.62 11.43
CA ASP A 182 -2.71 13.66 12.44
C ASP A 182 -2.24 14.52 13.62
N ILE A 183 -2.98 15.59 13.92
CA ILE A 183 -2.62 16.52 14.99
C ILE A 183 -3.81 17.00 15.80
N ASP A 184 -3.64 17.08 17.12
CA ASP A 184 -4.62 17.72 17.99
C ASP A 184 -4.74 19.22 17.66
N ILE A 185 -5.97 19.75 17.60
CA ILE A 185 -6.21 21.16 17.25
C ILE A 185 -5.44 22.12 18.18
N SER A 186 -5.24 21.74 19.44
CA SER A 186 -4.46 22.55 20.40
C SER A 186 -2.99 22.70 20.03
N LEU A 187 -2.45 21.79 19.20
CA LEU A 187 -1.04 21.72 18.82
C LEU A 187 -0.76 22.26 17.40
N VAL A 188 -1.79 22.71 16.68
CA VAL A 188 -1.65 23.22 15.31
C VAL A 188 -0.64 24.36 15.23
N GLU A 189 -0.67 25.28 16.19
CA GLU A 189 0.24 26.43 16.24
C GLU A 189 1.70 26.01 16.48
N ASP A 190 1.92 24.99 17.32
CA ASP A 190 3.23 24.40 17.55
C ASP A 190 3.77 23.75 16.27
N SER A 191 2.94 22.98 15.56
CA SER A 191 3.33 22.39 14.27
C SER A 191 3.56 23.42 13.18
N ARG A 192 2.75 24.48 13.10
CA ARG A 192 2.97 25.57 12.14
C ARG A 192 4.31 26.25 12.38
N ARG A 193 4.68 26.47 13.65
CA ARG A 193 5.99 27.03 14.02
C ARG A 193 7.14 26.12 13.59
N LEU A 194 7.02 24.83 13.85
CA LEU A 194 8.04 23.84 13.48
C LEU A 194 8.16 23.69 11.95
N ALA A 195 7.03 23.66 11.22
CA ALA A 195 7.00 23.64 9.76
C ALA A 195 7.70 24.88 9.17
N LYS A 196 7.49 26.05 9.76
CA LYS A 196 8.19 27.29 9.39
C LYS A 196 9.70 27.19 9.60
N GLN A 197 10.14 26.57 10.70
CA GLN A 197 11.56 26.33 10.94
C GLN A 197 12.15 25.34 9.93
N CYS A 198 11.37 24.33 9.52
CA CYS A 198 11.76 23.34 8.52
C CYS A 198 11.64 23.85 7.06
N LYS A 199 11.30 25.14 6.87
CA LYS A 199 11.09 25.80 5.56
C LYS A 199 10.00 25.14 4.69
N MET A 200 8.95 24.61 5.32
CA MET A 200 7.85 23.90 4.63
C MET A 200 6.67 24.84 4.37
N ALA A 201 6.73 25.63 3.29
CA ALA A 201 5.67 26.59 2.96
C ALA A 201 4.33 25.90 2.64
N ASP A 202 4.37 24.81 1.86
CA ASP A 202 3.17 24.10 1.42
C ASP A 202 2.40 23.50 2.61
N LEU A 203 3.10 22.87 3.55
CA LEU A 203 2.49 22.33 4.78
C LEU A 203 1.84 23.44 5.63
N ILE A 204 2.43 24.64 5.69
CA ILE A 204 1.84 25.77 6.43
C ILE A 204 0.53 26.19 5.77
N GLU A 205 0.51 26.28 4.44
CA GLU A 205 -0.70 26.62 3.68
C GLU A 205 -1.79 25.55 3.83
N GLU A 206 -1.42 24.26 3.75
CA GLU A 206 -2.33 23.13 3.96
C GLU A 206 -2.98 23.16 5.36
N LEU A 207 -2.17 23.39 6.39
CA LEU A 207 -2.63 23.55 7.77
C LEU A 207 -3.62 24.71 7.90
N GLU A 208 -3.29 25.88 7.36
CA GLU A 208 -4.16 27.05 7.43
C GLU A 208 -5.50 26.82 6.71
N ASN A 209 -5.45 26.20 5.53
CA ASN A 209 -6.66 25.88 4.76
C ASN A 209 -7.53 24.84 5.48
N LYS A 210 -6.94 23.80 6.08
CA LYS A 210 -7.69 22.81 6.86
C LYS A 210 -8.27 23.39 8.15
N CYS A 211 -7.55 24.25 8.84
CA CYS A 211 -8.09 24.94 10.02
C CYS A 211 -9.31 25.81 9.68
N LYS A 212 -9.27 26.54 8.56
CA LYS A 212 -10.42 27.32 8.07
C LYS A 212 -11.63 26.42 7.78
N GLN A 213 -11.42 25.30 7.07
CA GLN A 213 -12.48 24.33 6.77
C GLN A 213 -13.13 23.76 8.04
N VAL A 214 -12.31 23.39 9.04
CA VAL A 214 -12.82 22.88 10.33
C VAL A 214 -13.61 23.96 11.07
N TYR A 215 -13.14 25.21 11.08
CA TYR A 215 -13.85 26.32 11.71
C TYR A 215 -15.22 26.59 11.07
N GLU A 216 -15.29 26.60 9.73
CA GLU A 216 -16.55 26.75 8.99
C GLU A 216 -17.50 25.58 9.27
N PHE A 217 -16.98 24.35 9.32
CA PHE A 217 -17.76 23.16 9.62
C PHE A 217 -18.38 23.19 11.02
N VAL A 218 -17.59 23.52 12.05
CA VAL A 218 -18.05 23.64 13.44
C VAL A 218 -19.08 24.76 13.58
N SER A 219 -18.88 25.89 12.88
CA SER A 219 -19.83 27.01 12.87
C SER A 219 -21.20 26.62 12.29
N ASN A 220 -21.22 25.72 11.29
CA ASN A 220 -22.45 25.26 10.65
C ASN A 220 -23.18 24.15 11.43
N LYS A 221 -22.53 23.49 12.40
CA LYS A 221 -23.09 22.39 13.19
C LYS A 221 -22.78 22.56 14.69
N PRO A 222 -23.52 23.45 15.39
CA PRO A 222 -23.29 23.69 16.81
C PRO A 222 -23.53 22.41 17.63
N GLY A 223 -22.54 22.01 18.42
CA GLY A 223 -22.54 20.78 19.23
C GLY A 223 -21.49 19.73 18.83
N ILE A 224 -20.83 19.90 17.67
CA ILE A 224 -19.73 19.01 17.24
C ILE A 224 -18.38 19.62 17.64
N CYS A 225 -17.58 18.87 18.39
CA CYS A 225 -16.21 19.25 18.73
C CYS A 225 -15.24 18.40 17.89
N VAL A 226 -14.52 19.06 16.98
CA VAL A 226 -13.38 18.43 16.30
C VAL A 226 -12.18 18.54 17.23
N LYS A 227 -11.55 17.41 17.57
CA LYS A 227 -10.35 17.37 18.43
C LYS A 227 -9.06 17.15 17.64
N VAL A 228 -9.14 16.40 16.54
CA VAL A 228 -8.01 16.04 15.70
C VAL A 228 -8.22 16.60 14.30
N LEU A 229 -7.18 17.21 13.76
CA LEU A 229 -7.07 17.66 12.39
C LEU A 229 -6.18 16.66 11.64
N THR A 230 -6.71 16.13 10.53
CA THR A 230 -6.00 15.19 9.64
C THR A 230 -5.71 15.88 8.33
N LEU A 231 -4.43 15.92 7.95
CA LEU A 231 -3.97 16.23 6.59
C LEU A 231 -3.81 14.93 5.84
N GLU A 232 -4.40 14.84 4.65
CA GLU A 232 -4.26 13.69 3.76
C GLU A 232 -3.27 14.03 2.64
N PRO A 233 -2.43 13.07 2.19
CA PRO A 233 -1.44 13.32 1.17
C PRO A 233 -2.06 13.66 -0.19
N HIS A 234 -1.45 14.60 -0.90
CA HIS A 234 -1.68 14.81 -2.32
C HIS A 234 -1.03 13.66 -3.10
N SER A 235 -1.77 13.03 -4.01
CA SER A 235 -1.46 11.68 -4.52
C SER A 235 -0.17 11.51 -5.32
N CYS A 236 0.54 12.58 -5.69
CA CYS A 236 1.78 12.50 -6.47
C CYS A 236 3.03 13.06 -5.77
N GLN A 237 2.88 14.05 -4.88
CA GLN A 237 4.02 14.80 -4.34
C GLN A 237 5.02 13.92 -3.56
N LEU A 238 4.52 13.00 -2.72
CA LEU A 238 5.38 12.11 -1.94
C LEU A 238 6.18 11.15 -2.84
N GLN A 239 5.55 10.61 -3.88
CA GLN A 239 6.22 9.69 -4.81
C GLN A 239 7.31 10.41 -5.61
N ASP A 240 7.01 11.60 -6.13
CA ASP A 240 7.98 12.44 -6.87
C ASP A 240 9.17 12.84 -5.98
N GLU A 241 8.91 13.16 -4.70
CA GLU A 241 9.97 13.48 -3.75
C GLU A 241 10.84 12.26 -3.39
N MET A 242 10.24 11.06 -3.27
CA MET A 242 10.99 9.83 -3.04
C MET A 242 11.74 9.36 -4.29
N ALA A 243 11.27 9.70 -5.50
CA ALA A 243 11.97 9.40 -6.75
C ALA A 243 13.37 10.03 -6.80
N GLN A 244 13.57 11.17 -6.14
CA GLN A 244 14.90 11.80 -6.02
C GLN A 244 15.92 10.89 -5.32
N LEU A 245 15.48 10.02 -4.40
CA LEU A 245 16.36 9.03 -3.77
C LEU A 245 16.76 7.92 -4.75
N ALA A 246 15.86 7.54 -5.67
CA ALA A 246 16.18 6.60 -6.75
C ALA A 246 17.20 7.20 -7.72
N ASP A 247 17.01 8.44 -8.14
CA ASP A 247 17.95 9.15 -9.02
C ASP A 247 19.35 9.25 -8.39
N CYS A 248 19.40 9.55 -7.08
CA CYS A 248 20.66 9.61 -6.34
C CYS A 248 21.32 8.24 -6.15
N ALA A 249 20.56 7.16 -6.22
CA ALA A 249 21.08 5.80 -6.14
C ALA A 249 21.68 5.30 -7.46
N LEU A 250 21.33 5.94 -8.59
CA LEU A 250 21.89 5.60 -9.91
C LEU A 250 23.40 5.91 -9.98
N PRO A 251 24.21 5.00 -10.56
CA PRO A 251 25.60 5.25 -10.91
C PRO A 251 25.73 6.48 -11.81
N THR A 252 26.76 7.30 -11.59
CA THR A 252 26.95 8.56 -12.33
C THR A 252 27.10 8.36 -13.84
N GLU A 253 27.61 7.21 -14.25
CA GLU A 253 27.82 6.79 -15.63
C GLU A 253 26.48 6.60 -16.37
N LEU A 254 25.46 6.13 -15.66
CA LEU A 254 24.15 5.82 -16.23
C LEU A 254 23.19 7.02 -16.20
N ARG A 255 23.49 8.06 -15.42
CA ARG A 255 22.67 9.29 -15.36
C ARG A 255 22.67 10.08 -16.67
N VAL A 256 23.70 9.92 -17.50
CA VAL A 256 23.90 10.72 -18.75
C VAL A 256 22.95 10.28 -19.88
N GLY A 257 22.25 9.15 -19.75
CA GLY A 257 21.33 8.62 -20.78
C GLY A 257 19.97 9.30 -20.85
N PHE A 258 19.55 10.04 -19.82
CA PHE A 258 18.21 10.65 -19.72
C PHE A 258 18.13 12.09 -20.28
N GLY A 259 18.90 12.39 -21.32
CA GLY A 259 18.84 13.70 -22.02
C GLY A 259 19.38 14.91 -21.24
N GLU A 260 19.95 14.71 -20.05
CA GLU A 260 20.58 15.77 -19.27
C GLU A 260 22.08 15.91 -19.59
N LEU A 261 22.51 17.14 -19.83
CA LEU A 261 23.91 17.47 -20.10
C LEU A 261 24.80 17.14 -18.89
N PRO A 262 26.04 16.68 -19.10
CA PRO A 262 26.96 16.18 -18.05
C PRO A 262 27.42 17.22 -17.00
N PHE A 263 26.90 18.44 -17.06
CA PHE A 263 27.17 19.53 -16.12
C PHE A 263 26.06 19.74 -15.09
N ASN A 264 24.89 19.10 -15.26
CA ASN A 264 23.85 19.05 -14.25
C ASN A 264 24.24 17.98 -13.21
N ARG A 265 25.20 18.30 -12.34
CA ARG A 265 25.39 17.53 -11.11
C ARG A 265 24.20 17.81 -10.18
N VAL A 266 23.21 16.93 -10.17
CA VAL A 266 21.97 17.04 -9.38
C VAL A 266 22.11 16.27 -8.06
N ASP A 267 23.25 16.32 -7.37
CA ASP A 267 23.26 15.88 -5.96
C ASP A 267 22.61 17.02 -5.15
N ARG A 268 21.27 17.09 -5.17
CA ARG A 268 20.48 18.15 -4.52
C ARG A 268 20.68 18.18 -3.01
N PHE A 269 21.03 17.03 -2.42
CA PHE A 269 21.22 16.84 -0.99
C PHE A 269 22.07 15.58 -0.71
N PRO A 270 22.72 15.46 0.47
CA PRO A 270 23.41 14.25 0.88
C PRO A 270 22.42 13.11 1.16
N THR A 271 22.64 11.95 0.54
CA THR A 271 21.70 10.82 0.58
C THR A 271 21.99 9.79 1.67
N TYR A 272 23.22 9.71 2.18
CA TYR A 272 23.62 8.77 3.25
C TYR A 272 23.34 7.29 2.90
N PRO A 273 23.86 6.77 1.76
CA PRO A 273 23.70 5.36 1.43
C PRO A 273 24.44 4.48 2.46
N ASP A 274 23.80 3.38 2.86
CA ASP A 274 24.32 2.44 3.86
C ASP A 274 24.52 1.02 3.27
N ILE A 275 24.30 0.88 1.97
CA ILE A 275 24.55 -0.33 1.17
C ILE A 275 24.89 0.03 -0.28
N CYS A 276 25.74 -0.78 -0.91
CA CYS A 276 25.98 -0.73 -2.34
C CYS A 276 25.61 -2.06 -3.00
N PHE A 277 24.82 -2.01 -4.07
CA PHE A 277 24.57 -3.17 -4.94
C PHE A 277 25.41 -3.04 -6.20
N ARG A 278 26.27 -4.03 -6.45
CA ARG A 278 27.06 -4.12 -7.67
C ARG A 278 26.34 -5.00 -8.68
N VAL A 279 25.99 -4.43 -9.84
CA VAL A 279 25.23 -5.10 -10.91
C VAL A 279 25.87 -4.76 -12.25
N ASP A 280 26.20 -5.76 -13.07
CA ASP A 280 26.94 -5.59 -14.34
C ASP A 280 28.20 -4.72 -14.25
N GLY A 281 28.85 -4.69 -13.08
CA GLY A 281 30.03 -3.84 -12.84
C GLY A 281 29.72 -2.38 -12.52
N TYR A 282 28.44 -2.00 -12.42
CA TYR A 282 28.00 -0.71 -11.91
C TYR A 282 27.67 -0.76 -10.43
N ASP A 283 28.02 0.29 -9.68
CA ASP A 283 27.83 0.41 -8.24
C ASP A 283 26.61 1.31 -7.93
N PHE A 284 25.51 0.71 -7.47
CA PHE A 284 24.28 1.40 -7.07
C PHE A 284 24.33 1.70 -5.56
N LEU A 285 24.21 2.96 -5.17
CA LEU A 285 24.30 3.39 -3.77
C LEU A 285 22.89 3.52 -3.17
N CYS A 286 22.49 2.58 -2.31
CA CYS A 286 21.11 2.44 -1.86
C CYS A 286 20.97 2.52 -0.33
N HIS A 287 19.72 2.36 0.14
CA HIS A 287 19.34 2.41 1.54
C HIS A 287 18.71 1.08 1.98
N LYS A 288 19.28 0.43 3.00
CA LYS A 288 18.78 -0.84 3.57
C LYS A 288 17.33 -0.72 4.05
N ALA A 289 17.00 0.42 4.66
CA ALA A 289 15.65 0.76 5.09
C ALA A 289 14.58 0.49 4.02
N PHE A 290 14.86 0.88 2.77
CA PHE A 290 13.94 0.71 1.65
C PHE A 290 13.96 -0.73 1.10
N PHE A 291 15.14 -1.29 0.85
CA PHE A 291 15.25 -2.62 0.27
C PHE A 291 14.73 -3.71 1.22
N CYS A 292 15.11 -3.69 2.50
CA CYS A 292 14.62 -4.68 3.48
C CYS A 292 13.15 -4.48 3.86
N GLY A 293 12.66 -3.23 3.86
CA GLY A 293 11.27 -2.95 4.22
C GLY A 293 10.27 -3.31 3.11
N ARG A 294 10.74 -3.40 1.86
CA ARG A 294 9.90 -3.64 0.67
C ARG A 294 10.07 -5.04 0.08
N SER A 295 11.15 -5.74 0.42
CA SER A 295 11.47 -7.07 -0.12
C SER A 295 11.98 -7.99 0.98
N ASP A 296 11.25 -9.09 1.19
CA ASP A 296 11.67 -10.17 2.08
C ASP A 296 12.94 -10.87 1.58
N TYR A 297 13.17 -10.88 0.25
CA TYR A 297 14.41 -11.40 -0.33
C TYR A 297 15.61 -10.58 0.14
N PHE A 298 15.58 -9.25 -0.02
CA PHE A 298 16.70 -8.40 0.40
C PHE A 298 16.86 -8.36 1.91
N LYS A 299 15.75 -8.47 2.65
CA LYS A 299 15.80 -8.64 4.11
C LYS A 299 16.55 -9.91 4.50
N ALA A 300 16.17 -11.06 3.95
CA ALA A 300 16.86 -12.33 4.22
C ALA A 300 18.32 -12.29 3.75
N LEU A 301 18.57 -11.76 2.54
CA LEU A 301 19.92 -11.60 1.99
C LEU A 301 20.83 -10.82 2.95
N LEU A 302 20.31 -9.75 3.55
CA LEU A 302 21.08 -8.89 4.45
C LEU A 302 21.18 -9.42 5.88
N GLU A 303 20.22 -10.19 6.33
CA GLU A 303 20.27 -10.87 7.63
C GLU A 303 21.26 -12.06 7.62
N ASP A 304 21.30 -12.84 6.52
CA ASP A 304 22.11 -14.06 6.41
C ASP A 304 23.57 -13.83 5.98
N HIS A 305 23.87 -12.81 5.15
CA HIS A 305 25.20 -12.62 4.55
C HIS A 305 26.13 -11.60 5.24
N PHE A 306 25.83 -11.18 6.47
CA PHE A 306 26.51 -10.03 7.08
C PHE A 306 27.91 -10.26 7.70
N SER A 307 28.75 -11.12 7.10
CA SER A 307 30.13 -11.33 7.56
C SER A 307 31.24 -11.21 6.50
N GLU A 308 30.94 -11.19 5.19
CA GLU A 308 31.99 -11.31 4.15
C GLU A 308 31.79 -10.41 2.91
N GLY A 309 31.15 -9.24 3.05
CA GLY A 309 31.03 -8.29 1.94
C GLY A 309 32.33 -7.52 1.66
N GLU A 310 32.68 -7.36 0.38
CA GLU A 310 33.73 -6.41 -0.04
C GLU A 310 33.35 -4.98 0.41
N GLN A 311 34.34 -4.18 0.80
CA GLN A 311 34.13 -2.77 1.13
C GLN A 311 34.33 -1.89 -0.09
N LEU A 312 33.47 -0.88 -0.27
CA LEU A 312 33.60 0.07 -1.37
C LEU A 312 34.88 0.89 -1.18
N GLN A 313 35.75 0.93 -2.20
CA GLN A 313 37.04 1.64 -2.10
C GLN A 313 36.89 3.15 -1.84
N SER A 314 35.81 3.76 -2.34
CA SER A 314 35.50 5.18 -2.14
C SER A 314 34.80 5.48 -0.81
N GLN A 315 34.13 4.50 -0.20
CA GLN A 315 33.44 4.61 1.09
C GLN A 315 33.58 3.30 1.90
N PRO A 316 34.67 3.14 2.68
CA PRO A 316 34.98 1.85 3.33
C PRO A 316 33.95 1.42 4.39
N SER A 317 33.06 2.30 4.82
CA SER A 317 31.96 1.98 5.74
C SER A 317 30.75 1.32 5.07
N THR A 318 30.67 1.34 3.73
CA THR A 318 29.49 0.89 2.98
C THR A 318 29.74 -0.53 2.44
N PRO A 319 28.96 -1.54 2.89
CA PRO A 319 29.10 -2.91 2.40
C PRO A 319 28.63 -3.02 0.94
N VAL A 320 29.37 -3.79 0.14
CA VAL A 320 29.05 -4.07 -1.26
C VAL A 320 28.49 -5.48 -1.42
N ILE A 321 27.35 -5.60 -2.08
CA ILE A 321 26.72 -6.87 -2.44
C ILE A 321 26.67 -6.97 -3.96
N THR A 322 27.28 -8.02 -4.51
CA THR A 322 27.21 -8.27 -5.95
C THR A 322 25.97 -9.10 -6.26
N LEU A 323 25.09 -8.60 -7.11
CA LEU A 323 23.95 -9.35 -7.61
C LEU A 323 24.33 -9.97 -8.96
N HIS A 324 24.21 -11.28 -9.06
CA HIS A 324 24.54 -12.02 -10.28
C HIS A 324 23.27 -12.32 -11.10
N ASN A 325 23.45 -12.53 -12.41
CA ASN A 325 22.39 -12.92 -13.34
C ASN A 325 21.24 -11.91 -13.48
N ILE A 326 21.51 -10.62 -13.27
CA ILE A 326 20.56 -9.53 -13.46
C ILE A 326 21.29 -8.41 -14.20
N SER A 327 20.62 -7.84 -15.22
CA SER A 327 21.18 -6.68 -15.91
C SER A 327 20.96 -5.40 -15.11
N HIS A 328 21.85 -4.43 -15.26
CA HIS A 328 21.70 -3.11 -14.66
C HIS A 328 20.41 -2.41 -15.12
N GLU A 329 19.98 -2.59 -16.37
CA GLU A 329 18.71 -2.05 -16.90
C GLU A 329 17.49 -2.57 -16.12
N ILE A 330 17.43 -3.88 -15.85
CA ILE A 330 16.35 -4.47 -15.05
C ILE A 330 16.44 -4.00 -13.59
N PHE A 331 17.65 -3.94 -13.04
CA PHE A 331 17.85 -3.49 -11.65
C PHE A 331 17.42 -2.04 -11.44
N ILE A 332 17.56 -1.16 -12.45
CA ILE A 332 17.04 0.20 -12.41
C ILE A 332 15.52 0.18 -12.16
N HIS A 333 14.75 -0.65 -12.86
CA HIS A 333 13.31 -0.77 -12.63
C HIS A 333 12.95 -1.25 -11.23
N ILE A 334 13.69 -2.25 -10.73
CA ILE A 334 13.53 -2.74 -9.35
C ILE A 334 13.77 -1.62 -8.34
N MET A 335 14.86 -0.86 -8.53
CA MET A 335 15.27 0.21 -7.64
C MET A 335 14.23 1.33 -7.62
N TYR A 336 13.77 1.83 -8.77
CA TYR A 336 12.73 2.85 -8.84
C TYR A 336 11.46 2.37 -8.12
N TYR A 337 11.00 1.15 -8.39
CA TYR A 337 9.83 0.58 -7.72
C TYR A 337 9.96 0.53 -6.18
N ILE A 338 11.16 0.19 -5.67
CA ILE A 338 11.41 0.14 -4.23
C ILE A 338 11.28 1.53 -3.59
N TYR A 339 11.73 2.59 -4.27
CA TYR A 339 11.67 3.97 -3.76
C TYR A 339 10.35 4.69 -4.04
N THR A 340 9.57 4.33 -5.05
CA THR A 340 8.40 5.12 -5.48
C THR A 340 7.09 4.35 -5.59
N ASP A 341 7.13 3.01 -5.47
CA ASP A 341 6.02 2.09 -5.81
C ASP A 341 5.59 2.10 -7.28
N ASP A 342 6.40 2.72 -8.15
CA ASP A 342 6.16 2.75 -9.59
C ASP A 342 7.47 2.64 -10.39
N THR A 343 7.37 2.24 -11.64
CA THR A 343 8.51 2.24 -12.56
C THR A 343 8.00 2.24 -14.00
N GLU A 344 8.75 2.90 -14.88
CA GLU A 344 8.44 2.91 -16.31
C GLU A 344 8.69 1.52 -16.89
N LEU A 345 7.67 0.85 -17.41
CA LEU A 345 7.81 -0.47 -18.02
C LEU A 345 7.59 -0.40 -19.53
N MET A 346 8.49 -1.01 -20.28
CA MET A 346 8.40 -1.13 -21.73
C MET A 346 7.98 -2.55 -22.10
N THR A 347 7.37 -2.72 -23.29
CA THR A 347 6.93 -4.04 -23.76
C THR A 347 8.08 -5.01 -23.96
N GLU A 348 9.30 -4.50 -24.16
CA GLU A 348 10.51 -5.28 -24.40
C GLU A 348 11.11 -5.86 -23.11
N ASN A 349 10.99 -5.16 -21.98
CA ASN A 349 11.65 -5.53 -20.72
C ASN A 349 10.68 -6.08 -19.65
N VAL A 350 9.37 -5.95 -19.84
CA VAL A 350 8.36 -6.30 -18.82
C VAL A 350 8.41 -7.76 -18.37
N PHE A 351 8.78 -8.71 -19.25
CA PHE A 351 8.91 -10.12 -18.86
C PHE A 351 10.13 -10.35 -17.96
N ASP A 352 11.26 -9.73 -18.30
CA ASP A 352 12.48 -9.87 -17.51
C ASP A 352 12.31 -9.19 -16.13
N VAL A 353 11.67 -8.03 -16.10
CA VAL A 353 11.31 -7.36 -14.84
C VAL A 353 10.33 -8.21 -14.04
N LEU A 354 9.35 -8.87 -14.67
CA LEU A 354 8.42 -9.78 -13.98
C LEU A 354 9.14 -10.97 -13.33
N CYS A 355 10.08 -11.59 -14.05
CA CYS A 355 10.90 -12.70 -13.54
C CYS A 355 11.71 -12.28 -12.31
N VAL A 356 12.38 -11.12 -12.39
CA VAL A 356 13.18 -10.60 -11.28
C VAL A 356 12.30 -10.13 -10.11
N ALA A 357 11.14 -9.52 -10.40
CA ALA A 357 10.19 -9.12 -9.36
C ALA A 357 9.67 -10.32 -8.55
N ASP A 358 9.48 -11.48 -9.20
CA ASP A 358 9.14 -12.72 -8.51
C ASP A 358 10.31 -13.25 -7.68
N MET A 359 11.50 -13.31 -8.27
CA MET A 359 12.72 -13.74 -7.58
C MET A 359 13.04 -12.90 -6.34
N TYR A 360 12.87 -11.57 -6.43
CA TYR A 360 13.12 -10.63 -5.34
C TYR A 360 11.91 -10.41 -4.43
N LEU A 361 10.84 -11.21 -4.58
CA LEU A 361 9.66 -11.18 -3.73
C LEU A 361 9.02 -9.77 -3.65
N LEU A 362 8.82 -9.14 -4.81
CA LEU A 362 8.21 -7.81 -4.96
C LEU A 362 6.80 -7.94 -5.56
N PRO A 363 5.77 -8.34 -4.77
CA PRO A 363 4.44 -8.64 -5.29
C PRO A 363 3.75 -7.43 -5.93
N GLY A 364 4.00 -6.21 -5.44
CA GLY A 364 3.42 -5.02 -6.06
C GLY A 364 4.00 -4.73 -7.46
N LEU A 365 5.30 -4.94 -7.67
CA LEU A 365 5.92 -4.83 -8.99
C LEU A 365 5.41 -5.92 -9.95
N LYS A 366 5.21 -7.15 -9.46
CA LYS A 366 4.55 -8.20 -10.25
C LYS A 366 3.17 -7.79 -10.74
N ARG A 367 2.36 -7.15 -9.86
CA ARG A 367 1.05 -6.62 -10.23
C ARG A 367 1.17 -5.50 -11.27
N LEU A 368 2.16 -4.63 -11.16
CA LEU A 368 2.44 -3.58 -12.14
C LEU A 368 2.81 -4.16 -13.51
N CYS A 369 3.69 -5.16 -13.55
CA CYS A 369 4.04 -5.89 -14.77
C CYS A 369 2.80 -6.56 -15.38
N GLY A 370 1.97 -7.24 -14.58
CA GLY A 370 0.72 -7.84 -15.04
C GLY A 370 -0.25 -6.82 -15.63
N LYS A 371 -0.39 -5.64 -15.02
CA LYS A 371 -1.21 -4.53 -15.54
C LYS A 371 -0.70 -4.00 -16.88
N THR A 372 0.61 -3.95 -17.08
CA THR A 372 1.22 -3.54 -18.35
C THR A 372 1.03 -4.60 -19.43
N LEU A 373 1.27 -5.87 -19.11
CA LEU A 373 1.03 -7.01 -20.01
C LEU A 373 -0.44 -7.13 -20.44
N ALA A 374 -1.38 -6.81 -19.55
CA ALA A 374 -2.80 -6.84 -19.87
C ALA A 374 -3.18 -5.89 -21.02
N LYS A 375 -2.44 -4.77 -21.18
CA LYS A 375 -2.68 -3.81 -22.27
C LYS A 375 -2.23 -4.32 -23.63
N THR A 376 -1.39 -5.36 -23.66
CA THR A 376 -0.81 -5.92 -24.89
C THR A 376 -1.49 -7.21 -25.33
N ILE A 377 -2.57 -7.66 -24.66
CA ILE A 377 -3.29 -8.89 -25.02
C ILE A 377 -3.89 -8.77 -26.42
N CYS A 378 -3.63 -9.77 -27.26
CA CYS A 378 -4.18 -9.92 -28.60
C CYS A 378 -4.43 -11.40 -28.93
N GLU A 379 -5.03 -11.67 -30.09
CA GLU A 379 -5.38 -13.03 -30.55
C GLU A 379 -4.14 -13.94 -30.66
N GLU A 380 -2.98 -13.41 -31.03
CA GLU A 380 -1.75 -14.18 -31.21
C GLU A 380 -1.03 -14.52 -29.90
N ASN A 381 -1.21 -13.71 -28.84
CA ASN A 381 -0.44 -13.86 -27.60
C ASN A 381 -1.26 -14.31 -26.38
N VAL A 382 -2.59 -14.32 -26.45
CA VAL A 382 -3.46 -14.55 -25.28
C VAL A 382 -3.19 -15.89 -24.60
N LEU A 383 -2.90 -16.95 -25.35
CA LEU A 383 -2.59 -18.29 -24.80
C LEU A 383 -1.29 -18.26 -23.98
N HIS A 384 -0.23 -17.65 -24.53
CA HIS A 384 1.02 -17.44 -23.80
C HIS A 384 0.81 -16.54 -22.59
N MET A 385 0.07 -15.44 -22.72
CA MET A 385 -0.16 -14.51 -21.62
C MET A 385 -0.88 -15.17 -20.45
N TRP A 386 -1.85 -16.04 -20.73
CA TRP A 386 -2.53 -16.82 -19.70
C TRP A 386 -1.58 -17.81 -19.01
N LYS A 387 -0.75 -18.55 -19.77
CA LYS A 387 0.28 -19.43 -19.19
C LYS A 387 1.25 -18.66 -18.29
N THR A 388 1.69 -17.48 -18.72
CA THR A 388 2.54 -16.59 -17.91
C THR A 388 1.80 -16.12 -16.66
N ALA A 389 0.54 -15.72 -16.78
CA ALA A 389 -0.27 -15.27 -15.65
C ALA A 389 -0.38 -16.38 -14.58
N LYS A 390 -0.65 -17.62 -15.00
CA LYS A 390 -0.72 -18.77 -14.10
C LYS A 390 0.63 -19.09 -13.44
N LEU A 391 1.72 -19.08 -14.22
CA LEU A 391 3.08 -19.33 -13.73
C LEU A 391 3.47 -18.35 -12.62
N PHE A 392 3.21 -17.06 -12.82
CA PHE A 392 3.53 -16.00 -11.85
C PHE A 392 2.41 -15.70 -10.86
N ARG A 393 1.29 -16.46 -10.88
CA ARG A 393 0.12 -16.28 -10.01
C ARG A 393 -0.48 -14.86 -10.07
N LEU A 394 -0.66 -14.35 -11.29
CA LEU A 394 -1.23 -13.03 -11.58
C LEU A 394 -2.74 -13.13 -11.87
N SER A 395 -3.56 -13.30 -10.82
CA SER A 395 -5.00 -13.56 -10.96
C SER A 395 -5.76 -12.53 -11.80
N ARG A 396 -5.39 -11.25 -11.73
CA ARG A 396 -6.04 -10.21 -12.54
C ARG A 396 -5.69 -10.31 -14.02
N LEU A 397 -4.46 -10.70 -14.36
CA LEU A 397 -4.06 -10.91 -15.74
C LEU A 397 -4.72 -12.19 -16.30
N GLU A 398 -4.82 -13.22 -15.48
CA GLU A 398 -5.53 -14.47 -15.80
C GLU A 398 -7.00 -14.20 -16.18
N ASP A 399 -7.73 -13.47 -15.33
CA ASP A 399 -9.11 -13.05 -15.56
C ASP A 399 -9.26 -12.24 -16.87
N GLN A 400 -8.34 -11.31 -17.13
CA GLN A 400 -8.33 -10.52 -18.37
C GLN A 400 -8.04 -11.37 -19.61
N CYS A 401 -7.18 -12.38 -19.49
CA CYS A 401 -6.93 -13.34 -20.55
C CYS A 401 -8.18 -14.19 -20.83
N THR A 402 -8.84 -14.71 -19.80
CA THR A 402 -10.06 -15.53 -19.97
C THR A 402 -11.24 -14.71 -20.51
N GLU A 403 -11.36 -13.44 -20.08
CA GLU A 403 -12.34 -12.50 -20.64
C GLU A 403 -12.09 -12.28 -22.14
N PHE A 404 -10.82 -12.14 -22.56
CA PHE A 404 -10.47 -12.01 -23.97
C PHE A 404 -10.72 -13.32 -24.74
N MET A 405 -10.34 -14.46 -24.18
CA MET A 405 -10.58 -15.78 -24.79
C MET A 405 -12.07 -16.04 -25.03
N ALA A 406 -12.94 -15.69 -24.07
CA ALA A 406 -14.39 -15.80 -24.21
C ALA A 406 -14.93 -15.01 -25.42
N LYS A 407 -14.29 -13.88 -25.78
CA LYS A 407 -14.69 -13.06 -26.94
C LYS A 407 -14.32 -13.72 -28.28
N ILE A 408 -13.25 -14.51 -28.32
CA ILE A 408 -12.72 -15.13 -29.55
C ILE A 408 -12.83 -16.66 -29.56
N ILE A 409 -13.65 -17.24 -28.68
CA ILE A 409 -13.66 -18.68 -28.41
C ILE A 409 -13.92 -19.53 -29.66
N GLU A 410 -14.79 -19.07 -30.56
CA GLU A 410 -15.12 -19.73 -31.83
C GLU A 410 -13.88 -20.01 -32.70
N ARG A 411 -12.86 -19.14 -32.64
CA ARG A 411 -11.60 -19.33 -33.37
C ARG A 411 -10.58 -20.10 -32.54
N LEU A 412 -10.57 -19.89 -31.21
CA LEU A 412 -9.63 -20.57 -30.31
C LEU A 412 -9.86 -22.08 -30.26
N VAL A 413 -11.11 -22.55 -30.33
CA VAL A 413 -11.42 -23.99 -30.31
C VAL A 413 -10.86 -24.74 -31.52
N GLU A 414 -10.55 -24.05 -32.62
CA GLU A 414 -9.89 -24.64 -33.78
C GLU A 414 -8.37 -24.79 -33.61
N GLN A 415 -7.77 -24.05 -32.68
CA GLN A 415 -6.33 -24.05 -32.45
C GLN A 415 -5.89 -25.24 -31.60
N ALA A 416 -4.90 -26.00 -32.09
CA ALA A 416 -4.34 -27.14 -31.37
C ALA A 416 -3.66 -26.74 -30.05
N GLU A 417 -3.04 -25.55 -30.00
CA GLU A 417 -2.38 -25.06 -28.78
C GLU A 417 -3.38 -24.80 -27.64
N PHE A 418 -4.58 -24.31 -27.94
CA PHE A 418 -5.64 -24.12 -26.95
C PHE A 418 -6.11 -25.47 -26.40
N ALA A 419 -6.29 -26.47 -27.27
CA ALA A 419 -6.67 -27.83 -26.88
C ALA A 419 -5.65 -28.47 -25.92
N GLU A 420 -4.34 -28.32 -26.19
CA GLU A 420 -3.29 -28.83 -25.29
C GLU A 420 -3.26 -28.07 -23.95
N MET A 421 -3.48 -26.75 -23.97
CA MET A 421 -3.54 -25.95 -22.75
C MET A 421 -4.70 -26.37 -21.82
N VAL A 422 -5.88 -26.69 -22.37
CA VAL A 422 -7.01 -27.21 -21.59
C VAL A 422 -6.67 -28.57 -20.96
N LYS A 423 -5.96 -29.45 -21.68
CA LYS A 423 -5.49 -30.74 -21.14
C LYS A 423 -4.47 -30.55 -20.01
N GLU A 424 -3.51 -29.64 -20.19
CA GLU A 424 -2.51 -29.30 -19.17
C GLU A 424 -3.19 -28.76 -17.90
N ASP A 425 -4.18 -27.87 -18.05
CA ASP A 425 -4.94 -27.31 -16.93
C ASP A 425 -5.71 -28.39 -16.17
N ALA A 426 -6.43 -29.24 -16.90
CA ALA A 426 -7.17 -30.37 -16.36
C ALA A 426 -6.25 -31.37 -15.61
N ALA A 427 -5.05 -31.62 -16.12
CA ALA A 427 -4.07 -32.51 -15.49
C ALA A 427 -3.44 -31.91 -14.21
N SER A 428 -3.45 -30.60 -14.03
CA SER A 428 -2.85 -29.92 -12.88
C SER A 428 -3.64 -30.07 -11.57
N LEU A 429 -4.88 -30.60 -11.63
CA LEU A 429 -5.74 -30.82 -10.48
C LEU A 429 -5.42 -32.14 -9.77
N GLU A 430 -4.72 -32.07 -8.62
CA GLU A 430 -4.47 -33.24 -7.79
C GLU A 430 -5.78 -33.80 -7.21
N LYS A 431 -6.09 -35.07 -7.52
CA LYS A 431 -7.32 -35.80 -7.14
C LYS A 431 -8.58 -35.42 -7.92
N ARG A 432 -8.43 -34.98 -9.17
CA ARG A 432 -9.55 -34.78 -10.09
C ARG A 432 -10.42 -36.04 -10.25
N GLN A 433 -11.72 -35.93 -10.03
CA GLN A 433 -12.72 -36.87 -10.52
C GLN A 433 -13.14 -36.50 -11.96
N GLU A 434 -13.64 -37.45 -12.75
CA GLU A 434 -14.06 -37.19 -14.14
C GLU A 434 -15.15 -36.11 -14.28
N THR A 435 -15.83 -35.73 -13.19
CA THR A 435 -16.84 -34.66 -13.14
C THR A 435 -16.33 -33.33 -12.56
N ASP A 436 -15.06 -33.25 -12.19
CA ASP A 436 -14.51 -32.02 -11.64
C ASP A 436 -14.25 -31.02 -12.76
N SER A 437 -14.65 -29.79 -12.49
CA SER A 437 -14.58 -28.70 -13.44
C SER A 437 -13.14 -28.27 -13.71
N VAL A 438 -12.88 -27.83 -14.94
CA VAL A 438 -11.55 -27.36 -15.37
C VAL A 438 -11.52 -25.84 -15.16
N PRO A 439 -10.65 -25.30 -14.29
CA PRO A 439 -10.64 -23.87 -13.93
C PRO A 439 -10.65 -22.94 -15.14
N LEU A 440 -9.79 -23.19 -16.13
CA LEU A 440 -9.74 -22.42 -17.37
C LEU A 440 -11.08 -22.41 -18.11
N VAL A 441 -11.73 -23.57 -18.20
CA VAL A 441 -13.01 -23.74 -18.89
C VAL A 441 -14.11 -23.02 -18.13
N ASP A 442 -14.14 -23.14 -16.80
CA ASP A 442 -15.11 -22.47 -15.94
C ASP A 442 -14.99 -20.95 -16.00
N ASP A 443 -13.77 -20.42 -15.99
CA ASP A 443 -13.54 -18.98 -16.11
C ASP A 443 -14.02 -18.45 -17.47
N ILE A 444 -13.76 -19.18 -18.56
CA ILE A 444 -14.28 -18.84 -19.89
C ILE A 444 -15.82 -18.91 -19.92
N ARG A 445 -16.42 -19.99 -19.39
CA ARG A 445 -17.88 -20.15 -19.28
C ARG A 445 -18.50 -18.99 -18.49
N TYR A 446 -17.88 -18.59 -17.37
CA TYR A 446 -18.29 -17.46 -16.56
C TYR A 446 -18.32 -16.16 -17.38
N HIS A 447 -17.26 -15.87 -18.13
CA HIS A 447 -17.17 -14.66 -18.97
C HIS A 447 -18.12 -14.67 -20.16
N ILE A 448 -18.43 -15.84 -20.72
CA ILE A 448 -19.47 -15.98 -21.75
C ILE A 448 -20.85 -15.66 -21.15
N ALA A 449 -21.16 -16.19 -19.97
CA ALA A 449 -22.47 -16.02 -19.32
C ALA A 449 -22.67 -14.62 -18.70
N SER A 450 -21.62 -13.98 -18.18
CA SER A 450 -21.70 -12.71 -17.46
C SER A 450 -22.04 -11.52 -18.36
N ASN A 451 -21.80 -11.63 -19.67
CA ASN A 451 -21.99 -10.56 -20.66
C ASN A 451 -23.39 -10.54 -21.32
N VAL A 452 -24.31 -11.40 -20.88
CA VAL A 452 -25.60 -11.61 -21.54
C VAL A 452 -26.71 -10.72 -20.97
N GLN A 453 -27.08 -9.66 -21.70
CA GLN A 453 -28.14 -8.73 -21.29
C GLN A 453 -29.39 -8.73 -22.21
N THR A 454 -29.30 -9.36 -23.39
CA THR A 454 -30.36 -9.33 -24.42
C THR A 454 -30.59 -10.72 -25.02
N TYR A 455 -31.76 -10.95 -25.62
CA TYR A 455 -32.07 -12.23 -26.29
C TYR A 455 -31.06 -12.61 -27.40
N SER A 456 -30.59 -11.65 -28.19
CA SER A 456 -29.56 -11.89 -29.20
C SER A 456 -28.22 -12.29 -28.58
N ALA A 457 -27.88 -11.71 -27.42
CA ALA A 457 -26.67 -12.08 -26.69
C ALA A 457 -26.79 -13.46 -26.02
N ILE A 458 -28.00 -13.93 -25.71
CA ILE A 458 -28.25 -15.30 -25.22
C ILE A 458 -27.94 -16.31 -26.33
N GLU A 459 -28.40 -16.07 -27.56
CA GLU A 459 -28.12 -16.95 -28.69
C GLU A 459 -26.62 -17.02 -29.02
N GLU A 460 -25.94 -15.87 -29.06
CA GLU A 460 -24.49 -15.81 -29.29
C GLU A 460 -23.70 -16.51 -28.18
N ALA A 461 -24.09 -16.32 -26.90
CA ALA A 461 -23.46 -17.01 -25.78
C ALA A 461 -23.65 -18.54 -25.86
N ASN A 462 -24.84 -19.01 -26.24
CA ASN A 462 -25.10 -20.44 -26.41
C ASN A 462 -24.24 -21.05 -27.52
N GLN A 463 -24.06 -20.35 -28.66
CA GLN A 463 -23.18 -20.79 -29.74
C GLN A 463 -21.72 -20.91 -29.28
N LYS A 464 -21.24 -19.93 -28.51
CA LYS A 464 -19.90 -19.95 -27.92
C LYS A 464 -19.69 -21.09 -26.94
N LEU A 465 -20.70 -21.38 -26.11
CA LEU A 465 -20.68 -22.53 -25.20
C LEU A 465 -20.68 -23.85 -25.97
N GLU A 466 -21.51 -23.99 -27.01
CA GLU A 466 -21.57 -25.19 -27.85
C GLU A 466 -20.22 -25.48 -28.52
N ALA A 467 -19.56 -24.46 -29.08
CA ALA A 467 -18.22 -24.60 -29.65
C ALA A 467 -17.17 -25.08 -28.62
N LEU A 468 -17.27 -24.63 -27.36
CA LEU A 468 -16.41 -25.08 -26.28
C LEU A 468 -16.71 -26.53 -25.88
N GLU A 469 -17.98 -26.93 -25.80
CA GLU A 469 -18.37 -28.32 -25.52
C GLU A 469 -17.90 -29.29 -26.62
N GLU A 470 -17.98 -28.90 -27.89
CA GLU A 470 -17.44 -29.69 -29.01
C GLU A 470 -15.93 -29.91 -28.88
N LEU A 471 -15.18 -28.89 -28.44
CA LEU A 471 -13.76 -29.04 -28.16
C LEU A 471 -13.50 -30.04 -27.03
N LEU A 472 -14.23 -29.92 -25.91
CA LEU A 472 -14.09 -30.79 -24.74
C LEU A 472 -14.36 -32.26 -25.09
N ALA A 473 -15.44 -32.50 -25.86
CA ALA A 473 -15.74 -33.83 -26.40
C ALA A 473 -14.62 -34.36 -27.31
N ARG A 474 -14.04 -33.50 -28.16
CA ARG A 474 -12.93 -33.88 -29.06
C ARG A 474 -11.65 -34.25 -28.31
N ILE A 475 -11.37 -33.61 -27.17
CA ILE A 475 -10.20 -33.89 -26.34
C ILE A 475 -10.46 -34.92 -25.22
N ASN A 476 -11.68 -35.47 -25.16
CA ASN A 476 -12.10 -36.49 -24.20
C ASN A 476 -11.95 -36.02 -22.73
N ILE A 477 -12.36 -34.77 -22.47
CA ILE A 477 -12.46 -34.19 -21.13
C ILE A 477 -13.94 -33.97 -20.83
N ASP A 478 -14.46 -34.72 -19.87
CA ASP A 478 -15.76 -34.43 -19.27
C ASP A 478 -15.55 -33.42 -18.12
N CYS A 479 -16.33 -32.33 -18.08
CA CYS A 479 -16.28 -31.31 -17.02
C CYS A 479 -17.48 -30.36 -16.99
#